data_AF-T5ACS9-F1
#
_entry.id   AF-T5ACS9-F1
#
_cell.length_a   1.000
_cell.length_b   1.000
_cell.length_c   1.000
_cell.angle_alpha   90.00
_cell.angle_beta   90.00
_cell.angle_gamma   90.00
#
_symmetry.space_group_name_H-M   'P 1'
#
loop_
_entity.id
_entity.type
_entity.pdbx_description
1 polymer ?
#
loop_
_entity_poly.entity_id
_entity_poly.type
_entity_poly.pdbx_seq_one_letter_code
_entity_poly.pdbx_strand_id
1 'polypeptide(L)'
;MATVSIALALLLLPLAVSAGEVNIEPRQAWEGPKWSRPGVNCTERVESCLGTVVWCTIPEYYKEIEKHHDQKACFDARIQKTEWRYINTDCLEHFEICDGTDVVCSRVEDSTIRSSCYAARPKGKWLQQYSPGCLAAGRDDDERCLGTRDFCKGDDRVKSYGSPEACLARREDAPKDSKKQDFLVKNPLKCFGDPTEACEGTESFCARPTDAKKPREPAKVQECVESREKPPFHQDSSPECNTSKQKEGFAEACVGTKAWCASEQRVKIYGSKERCEGFRKRSSDGPGKWVPPNHTCRDGSDRSEQCRGTEQICQESPERDSCYGAREVAPFELPKPNGCPEAKGQPEACVGTDGWCHERYNETNYSTEGECFSRRGFKHDEMVTKVIKRMGDIITEVILKNGENVTTNAVYYDLVSQRGDEHSAKKAMEKNVNGYLDQLEKKTLPEATRKFMANVEKAARAGGG
;
A
#
# COMPACT_ATOMS: atom_id res chain seq x y z
N MET A 1 -56.14 -0.37 34.55
CA MET A 1 -56.44 0.29 33.26
C MET A 1 -55.17 0.27 32.43
N ALA A 2 -55.30 -0.02 31.12
CA ALA A 2 -54.27 -0.17 30.07
C ALA A 2 -53.44 -1.50 30.13
N THR A 3 -53.88 -2.58 29.46
CA THR A 3 -53.56 -3.05 28.06
C THR A 3 -52.08 -3.42 27.89
N VAL A 4 -51.70 -4.70 28.03
CA VAL A 4 -51.64 -5.80 27.02
C VAL A 4 -50.76 -5.49 25.80
N SER A 5 -49.62 -6.18 25.69
CA SER A 5 -49.05 -6.66 24.44
C SER A 5 -48.14 -7.86 24.71
N ILE A 6 -48.65 -9.05 24.36
CA ILE A 6 -47.94 -10.32 24.34
C ILE A 6 -47.40 -10.47 22.91
N ALA A 7 -46.08 -10.49 22.75
CA ALA A 7 -45.45 -10.84 21.48
C ALA A 7 -45.15 -12.35 21.49
N LEU A 8 -45.92 -13.07 20.68
CA LEU A 8 -45.85 -14.50 20.43
C LEU A 8 -44.69 -14.79 19.45
N ALA A 9 -43.63 -15.45 19.92
CA ALA A 9 -42.55 -15.93 19.06
C ALA A 9 -42.95 -17.30 18.47
N LEU A 10 -43.37 -17.29 17.20
CA LEU A 10 -43.65 -18.47 16.40
C LEU A 10 -42.34 -19.09 15.90
N LEU A 11 -42.07 -20.31 16.36
CA LEU A 11 -41.14 -21.27 15.80
C LEU A 11 -41.51 -21.60 14.36
N LEU A 12 -40.68 -21.19 13.39
CA LEU A 12 -40.68 -21.73 12.04
C LEU A 12 -39.42 -22.60 11.84
N LEU A 13 -39.65 -23.90 11.78
CA LEU A 13 -38.70 -24.90 11.29
C LEU A 13 -38.41 -24.66 9.79
N PRO A 14 -37.15 -24.72 9.34
CA PRO A 14 -36.87 -24.79 7.91
C PRO A 14 -37.12 -26.20 7.41
N LEU A 15 -38.15 -26.36 6.57
CA LEU A 15 -38.28 -27.52 5.70
C LEU A 15 -37.17 -27.44 4.64
N ALA A 16 -36.19 -28.34 4.75
CA ALA A 16 -35.23 -28.61 3.69
C ALA A 16 -35.98 -29.28 2.52
N VAL A 17 -36.43 -28.47 1.56
CA VAL A 17 -36.82 -28.95 0.24
C VAL A 17 -35.53 -29.09 -0.56
N SER A 18 -35.13 -30.32 -0.85
CA SER A 18 -34.10 -30.58 -1.87
C SER A 18 -34.70 -30.22 -3.23
N ALA A 19 -34.50 -28.98 -3.66
CA ALA A 19 -34.58 -28.64 -5.07
C ALA A 19 -33.41 -29.35 -5.75
N GLY A 20 -33.70 -30.45 -6.45
CA GLY A 20 -32.76 -30.98 -7.42
C GLY A 20 -32.52 -29.88 -8.44
N GLU A 21 -31.33 -29.30 -8.42
CA GLU A 21 -30.83 -28.48 -9.50
C GLU A 21 -30.81 -29.34 -10.76
N VAL A 22 -31.87 -29.23 -11.56
CA VAL A 22 -31.78 -29.56 -12.97
C VAL A 22 -30.76 -28.57 -13.50
N ASN A 23 -29.53 -29.06 -13.68
CA ASN A 23 -28.45 -28.36 -14.35
C ASN A 23 -28.90 -28.19 -15.81
N ILE A 24 -29.73 -27.18 -16.05
CA ILE A 24 -30.04 -26.70 -17.39
C ILE A 24 -28.76 -26.00 -17.81
N GLU A 25 -27.87 -26.78 -18.43
CA GLU A 25 -26.75 -26.26 -19.21
C GLU A 25 -27.33 -25.14 -20.07
N PRO A 26 -26.91 -23.88 -19.87
CA PRO A 26 -27.45 -22.78 -20.66
C PRO A 26 -27.17 -23.16 -22.11
N ARG A 27 -28.25 -23.32 -22.90
CA ARG A 27 -28.15 -23.55 -24.34
C ARG A 27 -27.13 -22.55 -24.88
N GLN A 28 -25.93 -23.03 -25.20
CA GLN A 28 -24.89 -22.19 -25.77
C GLN A 28 -25.50 -21.54 -26.99
N ALA A 29 -25.72 -20.23 -26.90
CA ALA A 29 -26.18 -19.46 -28.04
C ALA A 29 -25.22 -19.77 -29.17
N TRP A 30 -25.75 -20.22 -30.30
CA TRP A 30 -24.93 -20.69 -31.42
C TRP A 30 -24.08 -19.50 -31.91
N GLU A 31 -22.77 -19.48 -31.58
CA GLU A 31 -21.89 -18.33 -31.80
C GLU A 31 -21.50 -18.13 -33.29
N GLY A 32 -22.05 -18.96 -34.19
CA GLY A 32 -21.71 -18.96 -35.61
C GLY A 32 -20.30 -19.50 -35.90
N PRO A 33 -19.91 -19.63 -37.18
CA PRO A 33 -18.60 -20.15 -37.56
C PRO A 33 -17.49 -19.14 -37.19
N LYS A 34 -16.41 -19.64 -36.60
CA LYS A 34 -15.21 -18.89 -36.22
C LYS A 34 -14.03 -19.29 -37.08
N TRP A 35 -13.09 -18.38 -37.28
CA TRP A 35 -11.85 -18.69 -37.96
C TRP A 35 -11.05 -19.72 -37.15
N SER A 36 -10.61 -20.77 -37.82
CA SER A 36 -9.82 -21.86 -37.27
C SER A 36 -8.53 -22.01 -38.07
N ARG A 37 -7.44 -22.34 -37.39
CA ARG A 37 -6.20 -22.76 -38.04
C ARG A 37 -6.18 -24.29 -38.17
N PRO A 38 -5.49 -24.89 -39.15
CA PRO A 38 -5.35 -26.34 -39.18
C PRO A 38 -4.73 -26.86 -37.89
N GLY A 39 -5.37 -27.87 -37.28
CA GLY A 39 -4.88 -28.57 -36.09
C GLY A 39 -3.72 -29.51 -36.43
N VAL A 40 -2.82 -29.73 -35.47
CA VAL A 40 -1.69 -30.65 -35.62
C VAL A 40 -2.19 -32.10 -35.45
N ASN A 41 -1.74 -33.03 -36.30
CA ASN A 41 -2.09 -34.46 -36.26
C ASN A 41 -3.59 -34.77 -36.35
N CYS A 42 -4.34 -33.88 -36.98
CA CYS A 42 -5.77 -34.01 -37.02
C CYS A 42 -6.21 -34.75 -38.31
N THR A 43 -7.03 -35.79 -38.14
CA THR A 43 -7.50 -36.67 -39.23
C THR A 43 -8.97 -36.43 -39.57
N GLU A 44 -9.67 -35.60 -38.79
CA GLU A 44 -11.09 -35.34 -38.91
C GLU A 44 -11.39 -34.29 -39.99
N ARG A 45 -12.48 -34.46 -40.74
CA ARG A 45 -12.91 -33.48 -41.75
C ARG A 45 -13.79 -32.39 -41.12
N VAL A 46 -13.24 -31.65 -40.17
CA VAL A 46 -13.91 -30.53 -39.49
C VAL A 46 -13.10 -29.25 -39.60
N GLU A 47 -13.73 -28.08 -39.56
CA GLU A 47 -13.04 -26.79 -39.78
C GLU A 47 -11.93 -26.54 -38.74
N SER A 48 -12.19 -26.88 -37.47
CA SER A 48 -11.20 -26.76 -36.39
C SER A 48 -9.94 -27.60 -36.63
N CYS A 49 -10.05 -28.64 -37.47
CA CYS A 49 -9.00 -29.57 -37.83
C CYS A 49 -8.29 -29.15 -39.11
N LEU A 50 -9.03 -28.83 -40.16
CA LEU A 50 -8.49 -28.50 -41.47
C LEU A 50 -8.07 -27.03 -41.59
N GLY A 51 -8.60 -26.17 -40.74
CA GLY A 51 -8.46 -24.71 -40.79
C GLY A 51 -9.38 -24.06 -41.81
N THR A 52 -9.81 -22.83 -41.53
CA THR A 52 -10.74 -22.03 -42.34
C THR A 52 -10.26 -21.81 -43.76
N VAL A 53 -8.95 -21.69 -43.98
CA VAL A 53 -8.42 -21.50 -45.34
C VAL A 53 -8.76 -22.72 -46.21
N VAL A 54 -8.45 -23.93 -45.74
CA VAL A 54 -8.78 -25.18 -46.46
C VAL A 54 -10.30 -25.36 -46.52
N TRP A 55 -10.99 -25.07 -45.41
CA TRP A 55 -12.44 -25.18 -45.30
C TRP A 55 -13.19 -24.32 -46.32
N CYS A 56 -12.82 -23.04 -46.47
CA CYS A 56 -13.48 -22.12 -47.39
C CYS A 56 -12.93 -22.16 -48.83
N THR A 57 -11.81 -22.84 -49.09
CA THR A 57 -11.27 -22.97 -50.47
C THR A 57 -11.82 -24.19 -51.21
N ILE A 58 -12.23 -25.25 -50.50
CA ILE A 58 -12.73 -26.49 -51.10
C ILE A 58 -14.26 -26.42 -51.25
N PRO A 59 -14.82 -26.48 -52.48
CA PRO A 59 -16.27 -26.39 -52.72
C PRO A 59 -17.12 -27.39 -51.93
N GLU A 60 -16.63 -28.61 -51.71
CA GLU A 60 -17.30 -29.64 -50.90
C GLU A 60 -17.65 -29.10 -49.51
N TYR A 61 -16.71 -28.44 -48.84
CA TYR A 61 -16.92 -27.98 -47.46
C TYR A 61 -17.85 -26.76 -47.41
N TYR A 62 -17.56 -25.70 -48.15
CA TYR A 62 -18.38 -24.50 -48.02
C TYR A 62 -19.73 -24.59 -48.75
N LYS A 63 -19.85 -25.29 -49.89
CA LYS A 63 -21.12 -25.42 -50.62
C LYS A 63 -21.97 -26.58 -50.14
N GLU A 64 -21.36 -27.74 -49.90
CA GLU A 64 -22.13 -28.96 -49.61
C GLU A 64 -22.38 -29.13 -48.11
N ILE A 65 -21.42 -28.79 -47.25
CA ILE A 65 -21.57 -28.89 -45.79
C ILE A 65 -22.23 -27.62 -45.23
N GLU A 66 -21.63 -26.45 -45.44
CA GLU A 66 -22.12 -25.19 -44.84
C GLU A 66 -23.18 -24.44 -45.66
N LYS A 67 -23.42 -24.86 -46.90
CA LYS A 67 -24.42 -24.26 -47.82
C LYS A 67 -24.17 -22.79 -48.16
N HIS A 68 -22.91 -22.35 -48.15
CA HIS A 68 -22.50 -21.06 -48.70
C HIS A 68 -22.48 -21.09 -50.24
N HIS A 69 -22.92 -20.02 -50.88
CA HIS A 69 -23.04 -19.95 -52.35
C HIS A 69 -21.69 -19.84 -53.06
N ASP A 70 -20.73 -19.16 -52.43
CA ASP A 70 -19.36 -19.01 -52.91
C ASP A 70 -18.35 -18.97 -51.75
N GLN A 71 -17.07 -19.01 -52.11
CA GLN A 71 -15.95 -18.94 -51.16
C GLN A 71 -15.96 -17.62 -50.37
N LYS A 72 -16.37 -16.52 -51.00
CA LYS A 72 -16.42 -15.21 -50.36
C LYS A 72 -17.44 -15.22 -49.22
N ALA A 73 -18.61 -15.78 -49.44
CA ALA A 73 -19.65 -15.94 -48.45
C ALA A 73 -19.21 -16.83 -47.26
N CYS A 74 -18.40 -17.86 -47.53
CA CYS A 74 -17.79 -18.67 -46.47
C CYS A 74 -16.87 -17.84 -45.57
N PHE A 75 -15.97 -17.04 -46.16
CA PHE A 75 -15.11 -16.16 -45.38
C PHE A 75 -15.89 -15.02 -44.70
N ASP A 76 -16.85 -14.41 -45.40
CA ASP A 76 -17.71 -13.35 -44.88
C ASP A 76 -18.53 -13.83 -43.69
N ALA A 77 -18.97 -15.09 -43.69
CA ALA A 77 -19.70 -15.69 -42.58
C ALA A 77 -18.91 -15.72 -41.26
N ARG A 78 -17.59 -15.49 -41.31
CA ARG A 78 -16.67 -15.47 -40.15
C ARG A 78 -16.19 -14.06 -39.80
N ILE A 79 -16.57 -13.04 -40.58
CA ILE A 79 -16.23 -11.62 -40.34
C ILE A 79 -16.70 -11.16 -38.96
N GLN A 80 -15.77 -10.59 -38.19
CA GLN A 80 -15.98 -10.11 -36.82
C GLN A 80 -16.48 -11.16 -35.81
N LYS A 81 -16.36 -12.47 -36.11
CA LYS A 81 -16.79 -13.54 -35.20
C LYS A 81 -15.66 -14.17 -34.39
N THR A 82 -14.42 -13.92 -34.80
CA THR A 82 -13.23 -14.44 -34.12
C THR A 82 -12.64 -13.32 -33.29
N GLU A 83 -12.41 -13.54 -32.00
CA GLU A 83 -11.79 -12.50 -31.15
C GLU A 83 -10.34 -12.25 -31.56
N TRP A 84 -9.88 -11.01 -31.42
CA TRP A 84 -8.47 -10.66 -31.56
C TRP A 84 -7.66 -11.29 -30.43
N ARG A 85 -6.58 -11.99 -30.76
CA ARG A 85 -5.68 -12.64 -29.79
C ARG A 85 -4.27 -12.10 -29.90
N TYR A 86 -3.61 -11.93 -28.76
CA TYR A 86 -2.19 -11.60 -28.68
C TYR A 86 -1.37 -12.85 -28.38
N ILE A 87 -0.05 -12.77 -28.56
CA ILE A 87 0.87 -13.88 -28.30
C ILE A 87 0.76 -14.33 -26.83
N ASN A 88 0.88 -15.61 -26.56
CA ASN A 88 0.95 -16.21 -25.21
C ASN A 88 1.88 -17.43 -25.26
N THR A 89 2.68 -17.69 -24.23
CA THR A 89 3.53 -18.89 -24.17
C THR A 89 2.91 -20.06 -23.40
N ASP A 90 1.75 -19.87 -22.78
CA ASP A 90 1.05 -20.90 -22.01
C ASP A 90 0.47 -22.05 -22.86
N CYS A 91 0.80 -22.13 -24.16
CA CYS A 91 0.26 -23.12 -25.07
C CYS A 91 1.20 -23.47 -26.22
N LEU A 92 0.86 -24.53 -26.95
CA LEU A 92 1.70 -25.08 -28.02
C LEU A 92 1.85 -24.07 -29.17
N GLU A 93 3.07 -23.90 -29.67
CA GLU A 93 3.34 -23.11 -30.87
C GLU A 93 2.41 -23.54 -32.01
N HIS A 94 2.12 -22.62 -32.92
CA HIS A 94 1.26 -22.85 -34.08
C HIS A 94 -0.25 -22.81 -33.85
N PHE A 95 -0.74 -22.43 -32.67
CA PHE A 95 -2.15 -22.11 -32.48
C PHE A 95 -2.35 -20.59 -32.33
N GLU A 96 -3.47 -20.04 -32.83
CA GLU A 96 -3.72 -18.60 -32.71
C GLU A 96 -3.82 -18.12 -31.26
N ILE A 97 -4.24 -18.99 -30.35
CA ILE A 97 -4.24 -18.70 -28.91
C ILE A 97 -2.83 -18.48 -28.34
N CYS A 98 -1.77 -18.92 -29.04
CA CYS A 98 -0.37 -18.82 -28.62
C CYS A 98 0.40 -17.85 -29.49
N ASP A 99 0.29 -17.97 -30.81
CA ASP A 99 0.99 -17.13 -31.77
C ASP A 99 0.31 -15.74 -31.90
N GLY A 100 -0.94 -15.59 -31.47
CA GLY A 100 -1.72 -14.39 -31.70
C GLY A 100 -2.19 -14.22 -33.15
N THR A 101 -3.18 -13.35 -33.32
CA THR A 101 -3.84 -13.07 -34.61
C THR A 101 -2.86 -12.50 -35.64
N ASP A 102 -1.99 -11.56 -35.23
CA ASP A 102 -1.03 -10.92 -36.15
C ASP A 102 -0.08 -11.93 -36.80
N VAL A 103 0.47 -12.84 -36.00
CA VAL A 103 1.41 -13.86 -36.49
C VAL A 103 0.67 -14.88 -37.34
N VAL A 104 -0.49 -15.38 -36.89
CA VAL A 104 -1.25 -16.39 -37.64
C VAL A 104 -1.68 -15.88 -39.01
N CYS A 105 -2.29 -14.69 -39.08
CA CYS A 105 -2.70 -14.13 -40.36
C CYS A 105 -1.49 -13.75 -41.23
N SER A 106 -0.36 -13.31 -40.65
CA SER A 106 0.85 -12.97 -41.43
C SER A 106 1.46 -14.15 -42.19
N ARG A 107 1.23 -15.38 -41.73
CA ARG A 107 1.71 -16.62 -42.39
C ARG A 107 0.93 -16.96 -43.66
N VAL A 108 -0.22 -16.32 -43.91
CA VAL A 108 -0.96 -16.51 -45.15
C VAL A 108 -0.21 -15.80 -46.29
N GLU A 109 0.23 -16.59 -47.28
CA GLU A 109 1.02 -16.10 -48.42
C GLU A 109 0.18 -15.21 -49.36
N ASP A 110 -1.05 -15.62 -49.65
CA ASP A 110 -1.96 -14.86 -50.50
C ASP A 110 -2.46 -13.60 -49.78
N SER A 111 -2.17 -12.43 -50.34
CA SER A 111 -2.51 -11.14 -49.74
C SER A 111 -4.01 -10.88 -49.57
N THR A 112 -4.85 -11.48 -50.44
CA THR A 112 -6.31 -11.35 -50.38
C THR A 112 -6.85 -12.20 -49.25
N ILE A 113 -6.44 -13.47 -49.16
CA ILE A 113 -6.84 -14.38 -48.07
C ILE A 113 -6.32 -13.85 -46.72
N ARG A 114 -5.11 -13.30 -46.69
CA ARG A 114 -4.54 -12.67 -45.50
C ARG A 114 -5.36 -11.47 -45.03
N SER A 115 -5.79 -10.61 -45.96
CA SER A 115 -6.66 -9.48 -45.66
C SER A 115 -8.01 -9.93 -45.09
N SER A 116 -8.58 -11.02 -45.64
CA SER A 116 -9.79 -11.65 -45.12
C SER A 116 -9.58 -12.25 -43.72
N CYS A 117 -8.41 -12.83 -43.44
CA CYS A 117 -8.06 -13.30 -42.10
C CYS A 117 -8.14 -12.16 -41.07
N TYR A 118 -7.52 -11.01 -41.35
CA TYR A 118 -7.64 -9.85 -40.45
C TYR A 118 -9.06 -9.31 -40.35
N ALA A 119 -9.82 -9.29 -41.46
CA ALA A 119 -11.22 -8.87 -41.47
C ALA A 119 -12.15 -9.83 -40.70
N ALA A 120 -11.73 -11.09 -40.50
CA ALA A 120 -12.46 -12.07 -39.70
C ALA A 120 -12.51 -11.74 -38.19
N ARG A 121 -11.68 -10.79 -37.74
CA ARG A 121 -11.67 -10.30 -36.36
C ARG A 121 -12.29 -8.92 -36.23
N PRO A 122 -12.85 -8.55 -35.05
CA PRO A 122 -13.04 -7.15 -34.73
C PRO A 122 -11.67 -6.43 -34.73
N LYS A 123 -11.69 -5.10 -34.83
CA LYS A 123 -10.47 -4.31 -34.74
C LYS A 123 -9.73 -4.64 -33.44
N GLY A 124 -8.42 -4.85 -33.52
CA GLY A 124 -7.58 -5.02 -32.33
C GLY A 124 -7.58 -3.73 -31.50
N LYS A 125 -7.43 -3.84 -30.17
CA LYS A 125 -7.35 -2.66 -29.32
C LYS A 125 -6.13 -1.82 -29.68
N TRP A 126 -6.25 -0.50 -29.57
CA TRP A 126 -5.07 0.36 -29.57
C TRP A 126 -4.29 0.15 -28.28
N LEU A 127 -3.01 -0.20 -28.39
CA LEU A 127 -2.13 -0.49 -27.28
C LEU A 127 -1.01 0.53 -27.18
N GLN A 128 -0.79 1.02 -25.96
CA GLN A 128 0.42 1.76 -25.65
C GLN A 128 1.61 0.81 -25.57
N GLN A 129 2.82 1.35 -25.69
CA GLN A 129 4.03 0.58 -25.47
C GLN A 129 4.02 -0.06 -24.08
N TYR A 130 4.43 -1.32 -24.02
CA TYR A 130 4.44 -2.16 -22.83
C TYR A 130 3.08 -2.38 -22.14
N SER A 131 1.98 -2.42 -22.90
CA SER A 131 0.63 -2.74 -22.41
C SER A 131 0.59 -4.04 -21.59
N PRO A 132 -0.40 -4.18 -20.66
CA PRO A 132 -0.54 -5.38 -19.83
C PRO A 132 -0.52 -6.67 -20.66
N GLY A 133 0.25 -7.65 -20.20
CA GLY A 133 0.46 -8.91 -20.90
C GLY A 133 1.64 -8.91 -21.88
N CYS A 134 2.36 -7.79 -22.05
CA CYS A 134 3.63 -7.81 -22.77
C CYS A 134 4.59 -8.84 -22.13
N LEU A 135 5.06 -9.76 -22.96
CA LEU A 135 5.87 -10.89 -22.49
C LEU A 135 7.29 -10.47 -22.15
N ALA A 136 7.88 -9.53 -22.89
CA ALA A 136 9.17 -8.92 -22.58
C ALA A 136 9.38 -7.55 -23.22
N ALA A 137 9.94 -6.63 -22.45
CA ALA A 137 10.20 -5.28 -22.90
C ALA A 137 11.24 -5.25 -24.04
N GLY A 138 10.77 -5.07 -25.27
CA GLY A 138 11.60 -5.04 -26.48
C GLY A 138 11.47 -6.25 -27.40
N ARG A 139 10.50 -7.15 -27.16
CA ARG A 139 10.00 -8.02 -28.23
C ARG A 139 9.34 -7.17 -29.31
N ASP A 140 9.76 -7.38 -30.55
CA ASP A 140 9.28 -6.66 -31.73
C ASP A 140 8.06 -7.33 -32.40
N ASP A 141 7.82 -8.60 -32.07
CA ASP A 141 6.72 -9.39 -32.60
C ASP A 141 5.41 -9.28 -31.78
N ASP A 142 5.46 -8.67 -30.59
CA ASP A 142 4.31 -8.45 -29.71
C ASP A 142 3.89 -6.98 -29.66
N GLU A 143 2.70 -6.69 -30.18
CA GLU A 143 2.12 -5.34 -30.20
C GLU A 143 1.98 -4.74 -28.79
N ARG A 144 1.73 -5.56 -27.77
CA ARG A 144 1.67 -5.07 -26.38
C ARG A 144 3.01 -4.51 -25.94
N CYS A 145 4.12 -5.03 -26.46
CA CYS A 145 5.46 -4.62 -26.07
C CYS A 145 5.92 -3.36 -26.81
N LEU A 146 5.68 -3.27 -28.12
CA LEU A 146 6.07 -2.12 -28.94
C LEU A 146 5.07 -0.95 -28.89
N GLY A 147 3.79 -1.25 -28.64
CA GLY A 147 2.69 -0.31 -28.85
C GLY A 147 2.27 -0.26 -30.33
N THR A 148 0.97 -0.05 -30.56
CA THR A 148 0.33 -0.17 -31.88
C THR A 148 1.01 0.63 -32.97
N ARG A 149 1.38 1.89 -32.69
CA ARG A 149 1.98 2.79 -33.68
C ARG A 149 3.32 2.26 -34.21
N ASP A 150 4.20 1.83 -33.30
CA ASP A 150 5.56 1.44 -33.67
C ASP A 150 5.58 -0.03 -34.14
N PHE A 151 4.67 -0.87 -33.63
CA PHE A 151 4.38 -2.19 -34.16
C PHE A 151 3.97 -2.15 -35.64
N CYS A 152 2.99 -1.31 -36.02
CA CYS A 152 2.54 -1.20 -37.40
C CYS A 152 3.59 -0.64 -38.38
N LYS A 153 4.64 0.02 -37.88
CA LYS A 153 5.77 0.49 -38.69
C LYS A 153 6.83 -0.58 -38.91
N GLY A 154 6.81 -1.69 -38.16
CA GLY A 154 7.78 -2.76 -38.30
C GLY A 154 7.70 -3.43 -39.68
N ASP A 155 8.84 -3.80 -40.25
CA ASP A 155 8.95 -4.34 -41.60
C ASP A 155 8.06 -5.58 -41.82
N ASP A 156 7.98 -6.48 -40.84
CA ASP A 156 7.12 -7.66 -40.90
C ASP A 156 5.63 -7.30 -40.95
N ARG A 157 5.22 -6.21 -40.28
CA ARG A 157 3.84 -5.73 -40.28
C ARG A 157 3.53 -4.99 -41.57
N VAL A 158 4.45 -4.18 -42.08
CA VAL A 158 4.32 -3.59 -43.42
C VAL A 158 4.21 -4.68 -44.49
N LYS A 159 5.02 -5.74 -44.41
CA LYS A 159 4.94 -6.89 -45.32
C LYS A 159 3.60 -7.64 -45.22
N SER A 160 3.04 -7.74 -44.01
CA SER A 160 1.77 -8.45 -43.76
C SER A 160 0.54 -7.64 -44.19
N TYR A 161 0.47 -6.37 -43.80
CA TYR A 161 -0.68 -5.50 -44.04
C TYR A 161 -0.59 -4.68 -45.34
N GLY A 162 0.61 -4.59 -45.93
CA GLY A 162 0.90 -3.78 -47.12
C GLY A 162 1.36 -2.36 -46.80
N SER A 163 0.95 -1.80 -45.66
CA SER A 163 1.36 -0.47 -45.20
C SER A 163 1.11 -0.30 -43.69
N PRO A 164 1.78 0.66 -43.01
CA PRO A 164 1.44 1.02 -41.64
C PRO A 164 -0.02 1.47 -41.48
N GLU A 165 -0.56 2.22 -42.45
CA GLU A 165 -1.93 2.73 -42.43
C GLU A 165 -2.95 1.60 -42.49
N ALA A 166 -2.70 0.57 -43.32
CA ALA A 166 -3.54 -0.62 -43.40
C ALA A 166 -3.52 -1.42 -42.09
N CYS A 167 -2.38 -1.48 -41.40
CA CYS A 167 -2.27 -2.08 -40.07
C CYS A 167 -3.08 -1.29 -39.03
N LEU A 168 -2.91 0.05 -38.98
CA LEU A 168 -3.62 0.92 -38.06
C LEU A 168 -5.14 0.90 -38.30
N ALA A 169 -5.58 0.78 -39.55
CA ALA A 169 -7.01 0.64 -39.89
C ALA A 169 -7.64 -0.63 -39.30
N ARG A 170 -6.84 -1.64 -38.93
CA ARG A 170 -7.26 -2.86 -38.23
C ARG A 170 -7.20 -2.73 -36.72
N ARG A 171 -7.00 -1.52 -36.20
CA ARG A 171 -7.03 -1.22 -34.78
C ARG A 171 -8.16 -0.24 -34.46
N GLU A 172 -8.59 -0.29 -33.21
CA GLU A 172 -9.42 0.74 -32.60
C GLU A 172 -8.67 2.09 -32.62
N ASP A 173 -9.41 3.19 -32.53
CA ASP A 173 -8.80 4.50 -32.53
C ASP A 173 -7.97 4.72 -31.25
N ALA A 174 -6.87 5.46 -31.39
CA ALA A 174 -6.01 5.78 -30.25
C ALA A 174 -6.84 6.53 -29.17
N PRO A 175 -6.74 6.13 -27.89
CA PRO A 175 -7.40 6.85 -26.83
C PRO A 175 -6.82 8.27 -26.75
N LYS A 176 -7.69 9.28 -26.62
CA LYS A 176 -7.29 10.69 -26.51
C LYS A 176 -6.43 10.94 -25.26
N ASP A 177 -6.72 10.20 -24.19
CA ASP A 177 -6.00 10.28 -22.92
C ASP A 177 -5.25 8.97 -22.68
N SER A 178 -3.97 8.96 -23.01
CA SER A 178 -3.08 7.84 -22.71
C SER A 178 -2.68 7.91 -21.23
N LYS A 179 -3.44 7.25 -20.35
CA LYS A 179 -3.01 7.04 -18.96
C LYS A 179 -1.73 6.21 -18.96
N LYS A 180 -0.71 6.63 -18.20
CA LYS A 180 0.47 5.81 -17.93
C LYS A 180 0.05 4.55 -17.19
N GLN A 181 0.80 3.47 -17.40
CA GLN A 181 0.54 2.22 -16.70
C GLN A 181 1.02 2.26 -15.27
N ASP A 182 0.34 1.53 -14.40
CA ASP A 182 0.71 1.43 -12.99
C ASP A 182 2.10 0.81 -12.85
N PHE A 183 2.89 1.29 -11.89
CA PHE A 183 4.17 0.70 -11.55
C PHE A 183 3.94 -0.55 -10.67
N LEU A 184 4.42 -1.71 -11.12
CA LEU A 184 4.18 -2.98 -10.46
C LEU A 184 5.40 -3.41 -9.63
N VAL A 185 5.15 -3.75 -8.36
CA VAL A 185 6.14 -4.40 -7.51
C VAL A 185 6.15 -5.90 -7.80
N LYS A 186 7.34 -6.52 -7.73
CA LYS A 186 7.52 -7.96 -7.93
C LYS A 186 6.53 -8.76 -7.08
N ASN A 187 5.83 -9.71 -7.70
CA ASN A 187 4.87 -10.57 -7.03
C ASN A 187 5.07 -12.04 -7.46
N PRO A 188 5.83 -12.81 -6.68
CA PRO A 188 6.10 -14.23 -6.98
C PRO A 188 4.84 -15.10 -7.12
N LEU A 189 3.73 -14.71 -6.47
CA LEU A 189 2.46 -15.46 -6.55
C LEU A 189 1.75 -15.27 -7.90
N LYS A 190 2.18 -14.31 -8.72
CA LYS A 190 1.69 -14.11 -10.09
C LYS A 190 2.59 -14.74 -11.14
N CYS A 191 3.64 -15.44 -10.74
CA CYS A 191 4.64 -16.03 -11.64
C CYS A 191 4.26 -17.44 -12.13
N PHE A 192 2.96 -17.73 -12.29
CA PHE A 192 2.52 -18.98 -12.91
C PHE A 192 2.50 -18.78 -14.43
N GLY A 193 3.44 -19.41 -15.13
CA GLY A 193 3.57 -19.30 -16.59
C GLY A 193 4.53 -18.19 -17.01
N ASP A 194 4.06 -17.31 -17.89
CA ASP A 194 4.87 -16.27 -18.51
C ASP A 194 5.48 -15.27 -17.51
N PRO A 195 6.75 -14.85 -17.72
CA PRO A 195 7.44 -13.89 -16.87
C PRO A 195 7.01 -12.45 -17.22
N THR A 196 5.74 -12.15 -16.96
CA THR A 196 5.10 -10.85 -17.19
C THR A 196 5.55 -9.80 -16.17
N GLU A 197 5.31 -8.52 -16.48
CA GLU A 197 5.58 -7.40 -15.56
C GLU A 197 4.86 -7.58 -14.20
N ALA A 198 3.67 -8.19 -14.19
CA ALA A 198 2.92 -8.45 -12.97
C ALA A 198 3.58 -9.50 -12.05
N CYS A 199 4.39 -10.39 -12.61
CA CYS A 199 5.19 -11.37 -11.88
C CYS A 199 6.52 -10.75 -11.43
N GLU A 200 7.31 -10.21 -12.36
CA GLU A 200 8.70 -9.80 -12.10
C GLU A 200 8.81 -8.40 -11.46
N GLY A 201 7.77 -7.57 -11.61
CA GLY A 201 7.77 -6.15 -11.27
C GLY A 201 8.40 -5.28 -12.38
N THR A 202 7.99 -4.01 -12.46
CA THR A 202 8.38 -3.05 -13.51
C THR A 202 9.89 -2.93 -13.67
N GLU A 203 10.64 -2.82 -12.57
CA GLU A 203 12.09 -2.63 -12.62
C GLU A 203 12.81 -3.84 -13.22
N SER A 204 12.47 -5.05 -12.78
CA SER A 204 13.04 -6.29 -13.31
C SER A 204 12.64 -6.49 -14.77
N PHE A 205 11.35 -6.28 -15.07
CA PHE A 205 10.79 -6.44 -16.40
C PHE A 205 11.42 -5.49 -17.43
N CYS A 206 11.59 -4.21 -17.09
CA CYS A 206 12.22 -3.22 -17.95
C CYS A 206 13.72 -3.43 -18.12
N ALA A 207 14.41 -3.95 -17.10
CA ALA A 207 15.85 -4.21 -17.12
C ALA A 207 16.21 -5.56 -17.76
N ARG A 208 15.23 -6.44 -17.99
CA ARG A 208 15.46 -7.76 -18.54
C ARG A 208 16.06 -7.67 -19.95
N PRO A 209 17.12 -8.44 -20.25
CA PRO A 209 17.66 -8.55 -21.61
C PRO A 209 16.58 -9.04 -22.58
N THR A 210 16.51 -8.44 -23.76
CA THR A 210 15.67 -8.93 -24.87
C THR A 210 16.24 -10.19 -25.50
N ASP A 211 17.58 -10.26 -25.55
CA ASP A 211 18.34 -11.40 -26.03
C ASP A 211 19.16 -11.98 -24.89
N ALA A 212 19.24 -13.31 -24.80
CA ALA A 212 19.99 -14.02 -23.77
C ALA A 212 21.48 -13.60 -23.69
N LYS A 213 22.00 -12.90 -24.70
CA LYS A 213 23.41 -12.53 -24.84
C LYS A 213 23.69 -11.02 -24.78
N LYS A 214 22.67 -10.16 -24.80
CA LYS A 214 22.88 -8.70 -24.89
C LYS A 214 22.08 -7.95 -23.82
N PRO A 215 22.75 -7.29 -22.85
CA PRO A 215 22.09 -6.39 -21.92
C PRO A 215 21.32 -5.30 -22.68
N ARG A 216 20.15 -4.94 -22.17
CA ARG A 216 19.36 -3.86 -22.75
C ARG A 216 20.08 -2.52 -22.56
N GLU A 217 20.00 -1.66 -23.56
CA GLU A 217 20.60 -0.33 -23.48
C GLU A 217 19.99 0.48 -22.33
N PRO A 218 20.79 1.14 -21.48
CA PRO A 218 20.27 1.88 -20.32
C PRO A 218 19.18 2.91 -20.67
N ALA A 219 19.28 3.56 -21.84
CA ALA A 219 18.27 4.50 -22.31
C ALA A 219 16.89 3.83 -22.53
N LYS A 220 16.86 2.60 -23.04
CA LYS A 220 15.62 1.84 -23.25
C LYS A 220 15.04 1.30 -21.95
N VAL A 221 15.89 0.96 -20.98
CA VAL A 221 15.44 0.62 -19.62
C VAL A 221 14.76 1.84 -18.98
N GLN A 222 15.38 3.03 -19.09
CA GLN A 222 14.83 4.27 -18.55
C GLN A 222 13.51 4.66 -19.23
N GLU A 223 13.42 4.62 -20.56
CA GLU A 223 12.19 4.88 -21.32
C GLU A 223 11.05 3.94 -20.88
N CYS A 224 11.37 2.65 -20.64
CA CYS A 224 10.41 1.68 -20.11
C CYS A 224 9.95 2.05 -18.70
N VAL A 225 10.86 2.39 -17.78
CA VAL A 225 10.45 2.77 -16.41
C VAL A 225 9.65 4.08 -16.40
N GLU A 226 10.06 5.09 -17.19
CA GLU A 226 9.45 6.42 -17.20
C GLU A 226 8.07 6.47 -17.88
N SER A 227 7.71 5.46 -18.66
CA SER A 227 6.35 5.31 -19.21
C SER A 227 5.34 4.80 -18.17
N ARG A 228 5.78 4.48 -16.95
CA ARG A 228 4.89 4.11 -15.83
C ARG A 228 4.54 5.31 -14.96
N GLU A 229 3.48 5.14 -14.19
CA GLU A 229 3.21 6.02 -13.06
C GLU A 229 4.38 6.00 -12.08
N LYS A 230 4.62 7.15 -11.45
CA LYS A 230 5.69 7.28 -10.46
C LYS A 230 5.26 6.55 -9.17
N PRO A 231 5.96 5.49 -8.72
CA PRO A 231 5.62 4.83 -7.47
C PRO A 231 5.90 5.77 -6.28
N PRO A 232 5.24 5.56 -5.13
CA PRO A 232 5.41 6.41 -3.95
C PRO A 232 6.85 6.41 -3.44
N PHE A 233 7.27 7.53 -2.86
CA PHE A 233 8.50 7.62 -2.09
C PHE A 233 8.22 7.09 -0.68
N HIS A 234 8.88 6.00 -0.30
CA HIS A 234 8.78 5.42 1.03
C HIS A 234 9.88 5.96 1.95
N GLN A 235 9.50 6.33 3.17
CA GLN A 235 10.47 6.56 4.23
C GLN A 235 11.00 5.22 4.75
N ASP A 236 12.13 5.25 5.43
CA ASP A 236 12.69 4.08 6.08
C ASP A 236 11.68 3.50 7.09
N SER A 237 11.47 2.18 7.03
CA SER A 237 10.46 1.46 7.82
C SER A 237 9.03 2.01 7.66
N SER A 238 8.63 2.30 6.42
CA SER A 238 7.28 2.77 6.10
C SER A 238 6.21 1.87 6.76
N PRO A 239 5.05 2.42 7.16
CA PRO A 239 3.82 1.62 7.18
C PRO A 239 3.65 1.06 5.75
N GLU A 240 2.80 0.11 5.37
CA GLU A 240 2.92 -0.57 4.05
C GLU A 240 4.12 -1.52 3.93
N CYS A 241 5.17 -1.43 4.75
CA CYS A 241 6.13 -2.52 4.87
C CYS A 241 5.41 -3.76 5.42
N ASN A 242 5.14 -4.73 4.53
CA ASN A 242 4.47 -5.97 4.90
C ASN A 242 5.44 -7.15 4.80
N THR A 243 6.18 -7.37 5.88
CA THR A 243 7.16 -8.46 6.01
C THR A 243 6.55 -9.85 5.82
N SER A 244 5.27 -10.04 6.19
CA SER A 244 4.61 -11.35 6.13
C SER A 244 4.44 -11.90 4.71
N LYS A 245 4.27 -11.02 3.71
CA LYS A 245 4.15 -11.41 2.29
C LYS A 245 5.49 -11.39 1.55
N GLN A 246 6.46 -10.67 2.09
CA GLN A 246 7.76 -10.45 1.47
C GLN A 246 8.84 -11.02 2.40
N LYS A 247 8.98 -12.35 2.37
CA LYS A 247 9.91 -13.13 3.23
C LYS A 247 11.36 -12.65 3.23
N GLU A 248 11.75 -11.77 2.30
CA GLU A 248 13.13 -11.33 2.15
C GLU A 248 13.40 -9.92 2.70
N GLY A 249 12.41 -9.16 3.19
CA GLY A 249 12.64 -7.85 3.82
C GLY A 249 13.23 -6.75 2.91
N PHE A 250 13.60 -7.05 1.67
CA PHE A 250 14.14 -6.12 0.67
C PHE A 250 13.04 -5.41 -0.13
N ALA A 251 11.90 -5.08 0.48
CA ALA A 251 10.92 -4.24 -0.20
C ALA A 251 11.25 -2.76 0.01
N GLU A 252 11.02 -1.92 -1.00
CA GLU A 252 11.28 -0.47 -0.91
C GLU A 252 10.58 0.17 0.30
N ALA A 253 9.33 -0.24 0.59
CA ALA A 253 8.61 0.22 1.77
C ALA A 253 9.30 -0.14 3.10
N CYS A 254 10.01 -1.27 3.16
CA CYS A 254 10.70 -1.70 4.37
C CYS A 254 12.05 -1.02 4.56
N VAL A 255 12.85 -0.95 3.49
CA VAL A 255 14.20 -0.37 3.56
C VAL A 255 14.22 1.15 3.39
N GLY A 256 13.13 1.73 2.86
CA GLY A 256 13.04 3.13 2.48
C GLY A 256 13.62 3.42 1.09
N THR A 257 13.04 4.39 0.38
CA THR A 257 13.43 4.75 -0.99
C THR A 257 14.91 5.18 -1.07
N LYS A 258 15.44 5.88 -0.06
CA LYS A 258 16.85 6.33 -0.07
C LYS A 258 17.83 5.15 -0.12
N ALA A 259 17.63 4.17 0.75
CA ALA A 259 18.47 2.97 0.79
C ALA A 259 18.20 2.08 -0.43
N TRP A 260 16.95 1.94 -0.84
CA TRP A 260 16.55 1.22 -2.05
C TRP A 260 17.25 1.73 -3.30
N CYS A 261 17.18 3.05 -3.55
CA CYS A 261 17.78 3.71 -4.69
C CYS A 261 19.32 3.76 -4.64
N ALA A 262 19.92 3.61 -3.46
CA ALA A 262 21.37 3.50 -3.30
C ALA A 262 21.92 2.11 -3.69
N SER A 263 21.06 1.10 -3.89
CA SER A 263 21.51 -0.23 -4.30
C SER A 263 22.10 -0.24 -5.72
N GLU A 264 23.15 -1.04 -5.94
CA GLU A 264 23.81 -1.14 -7.25
C GLU A 264 22.85 -1.52 -8.38
N GLN A 265 21.87 -2.38 -8.10
CA GLN A 265 20.87 -2.79 -9.08
C GLN A 265 20.02 -1.60 -9.55
N ARG A 266 19.61 -0.72 -8.63
CA ARG A 266 18.81 0.46 -8.98
C ARG A 266 19.65 1.53 -9.64
N VAL A 267 20.90 1.73 -9.21
CA VAL A 267 21.83 2.62 -9.93
C VAL A 267 22.04 2.16 -11.38
N LYS A 268 22.10 0.84 -11.66
CA LYS A 268 22.17 0.32 -13.04
C LYS A 268 20.90 0.62 -13.86
N ILE A 269 19.72 0.59 -13.25
CA ILE A 269 18.44 0.83 -13.92
C ILE A 269 18.22 2.33 -14.18
N TYR A 270 18.40 3.16 -13.17
CA TYR A 270 18.10 4.59 -13.22
C TYR A 270 19.31 5.46 -13.61
N GLY A 271 20.51 4.89 -13.65
CA GLY A 271 21.78 5.57 -13.92
C GLY A 271 22.39 6.29 -12.71
N SER A 272 21.58 6.68 -11.72
CA SER A 272 22.03 7.30 -10.47
C SER A 272 21.01 7.10 -9.35
N LYS A 273 21.46 7.25 -8.10
CA LYS A 273 20.59 7.23 -6.92
C LYS A 273 19.58 8.39 -6.97
N GLU A 274 20.04 9.59 -7.31
CA GLU A 274 19.26 10.82 -7.31
C GLU A 274 18.12 10.75 -8.34
N ARG A 275 18.37 10.16 -9.51
CA ARG A 275 17.33 9.96 -10.52
C ARG A 275 16.29 8.92 -10.09
N CYS A 276 16.71 7.85 -9.42
CA CYS A 276 15.78 6.88 -8.82
C CYS A 276 14.86 7.57 -7.79
N GLU A 277 15.44 8.36 -6.88
CA GLU A 277 14.68 9.11 -5.87
C GLU A 277 13.75 10.16 -6.50
N GLY A 278 14.22 10.90 -7.51
CA GLY A 278 13.43 11.91 -8.22
C GLY A 278 12.33 11.33 -9.11
N PHE A 279 12.43 10.05 -9.48
CA PHE A 279 11.37 9.33 -10.17
C PHE A 279 10.23 8.93 -9.22
N ARG A 280 10.46 8.82 -7.92
CA ARG A 280 9.39 8.52 -6.96
C ARG A 280 8.47 9.72 -6.76
N LYS A 281 7.17 9.46 -6.60
CA LYS A 281 6.19 10.46 -6.19
C LYS A 281 6.36 10.67 -4.68
N ARG A 282 7.02 11.75 -4.30
CA ARG A 282 6.97 12.22 -2.90
C ARG A 282 5.51 12.46 -2.57
N SER A 283 5.04 11.92 -1.45
CA SER A 283 3.71 12.24 -0.96
C SER A 283 3.62 13.77 -0.87
N SER A 284 2.82 14.37 -1.74
CA SER A 284 2.44 15.78 -1.64
C SER A 284 1.58 16.02 -0.41
N ASP A 285 1.13 14.93 0.23
CA ASP A 285 0.00 14.91 1.15
C ASP A 285 0.47 15.02 2.62
N GLY A 286 1.73 15.43 2.81
CA GLY A 286 2.30 15.72 4.13
C GLY A 286 3.01 14.54 4.78
N PRO A 287 3.24 14.62 6.09
CA PRO A 287 3.87 13.55 6.87
C PRO A 287 3.05 12.25 6.79
N GLY A 288 3.73 11.10 6.86
CA GLY A 288 3.06 9.79 6.89
C GLY A 288 2.24 9.60 8.16
N LYS A 289 1.16 8.83 8.11
CA LYS A 289 0.27 8.64 9.27
C LYS A 289 1.02 8.05 10.48
N TRP A 290 0.73 8.56 11.69
CA TRP A 290 1.17 7.94 12.94
C TRP A 290 0.42 6.62 13.19
N VAL A 291 1.16 5.55 13.49
CA VAL A 291 0.62 4.21 13.71
C VAL A 291 0.88 3.78 15.16
N PRO A 292 -0.14 3.52 15.98
CA PRO A 292 0.07 2.95 17.32
C PRO A 292 0.51 1.48 17.23
N PRO A 293 1.21 0.95 18.25
CA PRO A 293 1.57 -0.46 18.30
C PRO A 293 0.33 -1.36 18.25
N ASN A 294 0.41 -2.45 17.47
CA ASN A 294 -0.67 -3.40 17.33
C ASN A 294 -0.35 -4.70 18.10
N HIS A 295 -1.01 -4.90 19.23
CA HIS A 295 -0.84 -6.08 20.08
C HIS A 295 -1.34 -7.39 19.47
N THR A 296 -2.09 -7.33 18.36
CA THR A 296 -2.58 -8.54 17.67
C THR A 296 -1.54 -9.19 16.76
N CYS A 297 -0.40 -8.54 16.56
CA CYS A 297 0.71 -9.13 15.82
C CYS A 297 1.21 -10.42 16.44
N ARG A 298 1.52 -11.36 15.56
CA ARG A 298 2.04 -12.67 15.93
C ARG A 298 3.53 -12.59 16.28
N ASP A 299 3.86 -13.03 17.49
CA ASP A 299 5.16 -13.49 17.96
C ASP A 299 6.35 -12.51 17.92
N GLY A 300 6.13 -11.18 17.92
CA GLY A 300 7.21 -10.16 18.02
C GLY A 300 8.24 -10.17 16.89
N SER A 301 8.09 -11.06 15.91
CA SER A 301 8.96 -11.23 14.76
C SER A 301 8.67 -10.23 13.65
N ASP A 302 7.44 -9.70 13.60
CA ASP A 302 7.08 -8.66 12.67
C ASP A 302 7.65 -7.32 13.13
N ARG A 303 8.65 -6.84 12.38
CA ARG A 303 9.32 -5.56 12.60
C ARG A 303 8.64 -4.40 11.87
N SER A 304 7.46 -4.61 11.28
CA SER A 304 6.72 -3.56 10.60
C SER A 304 6.25 -2.46 11.56
N GLU A 305 6.11 -1.24 11.03
CA GLU A 305 5.53 -0.11 11.78
C GLU A 305 4.06 -0.36 12.14
N GLN A 306 3.31 -1.11 11.31
CA GLN A 306 1.96 -1.61 11.63
C GLN A 306 1.90 -2.33 12.97
N CYS A 307 3.00 -3.01 13.30
CA CYS A 307 3.05 -3.93 14.40
C CYS A 307 3.63 -3.29 15.65
N ARG A 308 4.81 -2.70 15.48
CA ARG A 308 5.60 -2.10 16.56
C ARG A 308 5.14 -0.68 16.89
N GLY A 309 4.43 -0.04 15.96
CA GLY A 309 4.05 1.35 16.04
C GLY A 309 5.19 2.30 15.67
N THR A 310 4.82 3.51 15.26
CA THR A 310 5.73 4.59 14.88
C THR A 310 6.71 4.94 15.99
N GLU A 311 6.23 4.99 17.23
CA GLU A 311 7.06 5.36 18.38
C GLU A 311 8.28 4.45 18.51
N GLN A 312 8.06 3.14 18.56
CA GLN A 312 9.13 2.18 18.74
C GLN A 312 10.09 2.16 17.54
N ILE A 313 9.56 2.23 16.31
CA ILE A 313 10.37 2.26 15.09
C ILE A 313 11.26 3.50 15.05
N CYS A 314 10.72 4.68 15.36
CA CYS A 314 11.50 5.90 15.33
C CYS A 314 12.50 6.00 16.49
N GLN A 315 12.21 5.43 17.67
CA GLN A 315 13.17 5.39 18.78
C GLN A 315 14.41 4.56 18.50
N GLU A 316 14.28 3.51 17.68
CA GLU A 316 15.40 2.66 17.28
C GLU A 316 16.15 3.19 16.06
N SER A 317 15.60 4.21 15.39
CA SER A 317 16.23 4.82 14.23
C SER A 317 17.45 5.65 14.65
N PRO A 318 18.60 5.53 13.96
CA PRO A 318 19.73 6.44 14.18
C PRO A 318 19.39 7.90 13.82
N GLU A 319 18.37 8.12 12.98
CA GLU A 319 17.87 9.44 12.61
C GLU A 319 16.49 9.71 13.27
N ARG A 320 16.38 9.48 14.58
CA ARG A 320 15.13 9.59 15.35
C ARG A 320 14.26 10.82 15.03
N ASP A 321 14.86 12.01 14.98
CA ASP A 321 14.12 13.25 14.70
C ASP A 321 13.60 13.33 13.26
N SER A 322 14.40 12.90 12.30
CA SER A 322 14.00 12.78 10.89
C SER A 322 12.86 11.78 10.75
N CYS A 323 12.94 10.66 11.49
CA CYS A 323 11.89 9.66 11.53
C CYS A 323 10.57 10.27 12.02
N TYR A 324 10.55 10.90 13.19
CA TYR A 324 9.33 11.53 13.70
C TYR A 324 8.83 12.68 12.83
N GLY A 325 9.72 13.53 12.30
CA GLY A 325 9.33 14.67 11.46
C GLY A 325 8.71 14.27 10.12
N ALA A 326 8.98 13.07 9.64
CA ALA A 326 8.35 12.52 8.44
C ALA A 326 6.98 11.88 8.72
N ARG A 327 6.51 11.87 9.98
CA ARG A 327 5.22 11.31 10.41
C ARG A 327 4.31 12.40 10.97
N GLU A 328 3.02 12.12 10.98
CA GLU A 328 2.05 12.93 11.69
C GLU A 328 2.42 12.95 13.18
N VAL A 329 2.07 14.05 13.83
CA VAL A 329 2.24 14.20 15.26
C VAL A 329 1.42 13.11 15.97
N ALA A 330 2.02 12.46 16.96
CA ALA A 330 1.34 11.43 17.74
C ALA A 330 0.08 12.03 18.39
N PRO A 331 -1.06 11.31 18.39
CA PRO A 331 -2.26 11.83 19.03
C PRO A 331 -2.05 11.94 20.56
N PHE A 332 -2.64 12.97 21.16
CA PHE A 332 -2.73 13.08 22.61
C PHE A 332 -3.96 12.27 23.09
N GLU A 333 -3.72 11.10 23.67
CA GLU A 333 -4.76 10.17 24.12
C GLU A 333 -5.18 10.47 25.56
N LEU A 334 -6.50 10.50 25.81
CA LEU A 334 -7.05 10.52 27.17
C LEU A 334 -7.11 9.09 27.74
N PRO A 335 -6.99 8.91 29.06
CA PRO A 335 -7.05 7.60 29.69
C PRO A 335 -8.39 6.91 29.43
N LYS A 336 -8.35 5.66 28.95
CA LYS A 336 -9.54 4.82 28.71
C LYS A 336 -9.46 3.57 29.60
N PRO A 337 -9.92 3.63 30.86
CA PRO A 337 -9.73 2.52 31.81
C PRO A 337 -10.50 1.24 31.44
N ASN A 338 -11.54 1.34 30.62
CA ASN A 338 -12.36 0.20 30.23
C ASN A 338 -11.70 -0.60 29.11
N GLY A 339 -11.45 -1.89 29.34
CA GLY A 339 -10.91 -2.81 28.33
C GLY A 339 -9.38 -2.88 28.27
N CYS A 340 -8.69 -2.33 29.26
CA CYS A 340 -7.25 -2.38 29.35
C CYS A 340 -6.76 -3.66 30.03
N PRO A 341 -5.71 -4.31 29.49
CA PRO A 341 -5.13 -5.48 30.14
C PRO A 341 -4.52 -5.10 31.49
N GLU A 342 -4.64 -5.99 32.49
CA GLU A 342 -4.02 -5.84 33.82
C GLU A 342 -2.49 -6.06 33.80
N ALA A 343 -1.92 -6.36 32.64
CA ALA A 343 -0.51 -6.70 32.49
C ALA A 343 0.42 -5.49 32.72
N LYS A 344 1.64 -5.78 33.19
CA LYS A 344 2.76 -4.82 33.23
C LYS A 344 3.10 -4.40 31.79
N GLY A 345 2.66 -3.20 31.41
CA GLY A 345 2.83 -2.69 30.04
C GLY A 345 1.52 -2.22 29.41
N GLN A 346 0.68 -1.52 30.16
CA GLN A 346 -0.54 -0.92 29.59
C GLN A 346 -0.17 0.05 28.46
N PRO A 347 -0.82 0.00 27.29
CA PRO A 347 -0.53 0.91 26.19
C PRO A 347 -0.91 2.35 26.57
N GLU A 348 -0.35 3.34 25.86
CA GLU A 348 -0.67 4.76 26.07
C GLU A 348 -2.17 5.03 26.07
N ALA A 349 -2.93 4.38 25.18
CA ALA A 349 -4.40 4.53 25.13
C ALA A 349 -5.11 4.17 26.44
N CYS A 350 -4.50 3.35 27.30
CA CYS A 350 -5.05 2.93 28.59
C CYS A 350 -4.76 3.94 29.70
N VAL A 351 -3.49 4.35 29.82
CA VAL A 351 -3.02 5.26 30.87
C VAL A 351 -3.23 6.74 30.51
N GLY A 352 -3.42 7.05 29.23
CA GLY A 352 -3.43 8.40 28.66
C GLY A 352 -2.01 8.92 28.43
N THR A 353 -1.87 9.87 27.50
CA THR A 353 -0.58 10.49 27.15
C THR A 353 0.10 11.16 28.35
N ASP A 354 -0.68 11.77 29.24
CA ASP A 354 -0.18 12.43 30.45
C ASP A 354 0.56 11.45 31.36
N GLY A 355 -0.12 10.39 31.79
CA GLY A 355 0.48 9.33 32.60
C GLY A 355 1.59 8.58 31.85
N TRP A 356 1.42 8.35 30.55
CA TRP A 356 2.44 7.71 29.70
C TRP A 356 3.74 8.51 29.69
N CYS A 357 3.69 9.82 29.43
CA CYS A 357 4.88 10.64 29.39
C CYS A 357 5.45 10.89 30.79
N HIS A 358 4.65 11.17 31.81
CA HIS A 358 5.16 11.40 33.17
C HIS A 358 5.84 10.15 33.77
N GLU A 359 5.24 8.97 33.59
CA GLU A 359 5.70 7.76 34.27
C GLU A 359 6.64 6.93 33.40
N ARG A 360 6.55 7.00 32.07
CA ARG A 360 7.18 6.02 31.16
C ARG A 360 8.04 6.61 30.05
N TYR A 361 8.35 7.92 30.06
CA TYR A 361 9.25 8.50 29.05
C TYR A 361 10.62 7.81 29.01
N ASN A 362 11.16 7.44 30.18
CA ASN A 362 12.44 6.71 30.28
C ASN A 362 12.33 5.28 29.73
N GLU A 363 11.21 4.60 29.97
CA GLU A 363 10.98 3.23 29.47
C GLU A 363 10.87 3.19 27.95
N THR A 364 10.46 4.32 27.34
CA THR A 364 10.28 4.50 25.90
C THR A 364 11.46 5.23 25.23
N ASN A 365 12.60 5.34 25.93
CA ASN A 365 13.85 5.91 25.43
C ASN A 365 13.78 7.39 25.02
N TYR A 366 12.84 8.16 25.59
CA TYR A 366 12.89 9.61 25.52
C TYR A 366 13.95 10.17 26.46
N SER A 367 14.61 11.25 26.04
CA SER A 367 15.63 11.91 26.86
C SER A 367 15.03 12.70 28.02
N THR A 368 13.83 13.25 27.83
CA THR A 368 13.09 14.00 28.83
C THR A 368 11.58 13.77 28.67
N GLU A 369 10.85 14.03 29.74
CA GLU A 369 9.39 14.08 29.71
C GLU A 369 8.86 15.11 28.68
N GLY A 370 9.50 16.27 28.61
CA GLY A 370 9.19 17.31 27.62
C GLY A 370 9.34 16.83 26.18
N GLU A 371 10.36 16.00 25.90
CA GLU A 371 10.51 15.37 24.58
C GLU A 371 9.31 14.47 24.26
N CYS A 372 8.90 13.61 25.20
CA CYS A 372 7.74 12.73 25.03
C CYS A 372 6.47 13.51 24.64
N PHE A 373 6.18 14.58 25.38
CA PHE A 373 5.04 15.46 25.09
C PHE A 373 5.17 16.20 23.76
N SER A 374 6.38 16.65 23.41
CA SER A 374 6.61 17.35 22.15
C SER A 374 6.29 16.48 20.93
N ARG A 375 6.49 15.16 21.01
CA ARG A 375 6.10 14.21 19.96
C ARG A 375 4.59 14.08 19.79
N ARG A 376 3.81 14.40 20.84
CA ARG A 376 2.35 14.56 20.77
C ARG A 376 1.89 15.99 20.45
N GLY A 377 2.81 16.87 20.03
CA GLY A 377 2.50 18.25 19.69
C GLY A 377 2.23 19.14 20.91
N PHE A 378 2.55 18.66 22.11
CA PHE A 378 2.35 19.41 23.34
C PHE A 378 3.65 20.08 23.80
N LYS A 379 3.62 21.41 23.95
CA LYS A 379 4.79 22.19 24.38
C LYS A 379 4.91 22.20 25.91
N HIS A 380 5.18 21.04 26.48
CA HIS A 380 5.23 20.83 27.93
C HIS A 380 6.17 21.82 28.64
N ASP A 381 7.41 21.95 28.16
CA ASP A 381 8.40 22.80 28.83
C ASP A 381 8.01 24.29 28.80
N GLU A 382 7.34 24.73 27.73
CA GLU A 382 6.80 26.08 27.63
C GLU A 382 5.65 26.29 28.63
N MET A 383 4.77 25.29 28.79
CA MET A 383 3.70 25.31 29.79
C MET A 383 4.28 25.36 31.20
N VAL A 384 5.20 24.45 31.55
CA VAL A 384 5.83 24.39 32.87
C VAL A 384 6.52 25.71 33.19
N THR A 385 7.28 26.28 32.24
CA THR A 385 7.92 27.58 32.40
C THR A 385 6.90 28.69 32.70
N LYS A 386 5.76 28.71 32.00
CA LYS A 386 4.70 29.68 32.25
C LYS A 386 4.01 29.48 33.60
N VAL A 387 3.79 28.23 34.02
CA VAL A 387 3.20 27.91 35.33
C VAL A 387 4.14 28.33 36.44
N ILE A 388 5.43 27.96 36.37
CA ILE A 388 6.44 28.37 37.34
C ILE A 388 6.56 29.90 37.37
N LYS A 389 6.57 30.58 36.22
CA LYS A 389 6.63 32.04 36.20
C LYS A 389 5.41 32.72 36.86
N ARG A 390 4.22 32.15 36.69
CA ARG A 390 2.98 32.73 37.22
C ARG A 390 2.73 32.39 38.68
N MET A 391 3.03 31.17 39.07
CA MET A 391 2.72 30.62 40.38
C MET A 391 3.93 30.60 41.31
N GLY A 392 5.14 30.64 40.76
CA GLY A 392 6.39 30.52 41.51
C GLY A 392 6.49 31.54 42.62
N ASP A 393 6.30 32.82 42.31
CA ASP A 393 6.38 33.89 43.32
C ASP A 393 5.32 33.71 44.43
N ILE A 394 4.09 33.33 44.06
CA ILE A 394 3.00 33.10 45.01
C ILE A 394 3.31 31.88 45.90
N ILE A 395 3.77 30.78 45.30
CA ILE A 395 4.14 29.56 46.01
C ILE A 395 5.31 29.86 46.94
N THR A 396 6.34 30.55 46.46
CA THR A 396 7.50 30.96 47.25
C THR A 396 7.08 31.85 48.43
N GLU A 397 6.23 32.85 48.21
CA GLU A 397 5.72 33.72 49.28
C GLU A 397 4.96 32.91 50.34
N VAL A 398 4.06 32.02 49.93
CA VAL A 398 3.28 31.17 50.84
C VAL A 398 4.19 30.22 51.63
N ILE A 399 5.19 29.62 50.98
CA ILE A 399 6.15 28.72 51.64
C ILE A 399 6.99 29.51 52.64
N LEU A 400 7.52 30.67 52.26
CA LEU A 400 8.35 31.49 53.14
C LEU A 400 7.56 32.01 54.35
N LYS A 401 6.35 32.52 54.13
CA LYS A 401 5.50 33.04 55.21
C LYS A 401 5.11 31.96 56.22
N ASN A 402 4.78 30.76 55.76
CA ASN A 402 4.46 29.65 56.66
C ASN A 402 5.73 29.08 57.32
N GLY A 403 6.84 29.01 56.59
CA GLY A 403 8.15 28.61 57.12
C GLY A 403 8.65 29.53 58.23
N GLU A 404 8.45 30.83 58.09
CA GLU A 404 8.72 31.83 59.14
C GLU A 404 7.90 31.54 60.39
N ASN A 405 6.59 31.33 60.26
CA ASN A 405 5.73 30.99 61.39
C ASN A 405 6.14 29.67 62.08
N VAL A 406 6.48 28.64 61.30
CA VAL A 406 6.96 27.35 61.84
C VAL A 406 8.27 27.55 62.61
N THR A 407 9.18 28.36 62.04
CA THR A 407 10.47 28.69 62.66
C THR A 407 10.30 29.44 63.98
N THR A 408 9.53 30.53 63.97
CA THR A 408 9.30 31.36 65.15
C THR A 408 8.60 30.56 66.25
N ASN A 409 7.60 29.74 65.92
CA ASN A 409 6.92 28.90 66.90
C ASN A 409 7.83 27.81 67.47
N ALA A 410 8.67 27.18 66.64
CA ALA A 410 9.62 26.17 67.09
C ALA A 410 10.65 26.76 68.07
N VAL A 411 11.22 27.91 67.73
CA VAL A 411 12.20 28.63 68.58
C VAL A 411 11.54 29.09 69.88
N TYR A 412 10.36 29.71 69.80
CA TYR A 412 9.64 30.19 70.98
C TYR A 412 9.26 29.03 71.91
N TYR A 413 8.74 27.93 71.37
CA TYR A 413 8.37 26.77 72.15
C TYR A 413 9.58 26.14 72.85
N ASP A 414 10.71 25.99 72.16
CA ASP A 414 11.93 25.42 72.75
C ASP A 414 12.52 26.32 73.85
N LEU A 415 12.77 27.60 73.54
CA LEU A 415 13.40 28.55 74.48
C LEU A 415 12.50 28.87 75.68
N VAL A 416 11.21 29.13 75.45
CA VAL A 416 10.31 29.62 76.51
C VAL A 416 9.64 28.47 77.25
N SER A 417 9.14 27.47 76.53
CA SER A 417 8.35 26.40 77.15
C SER A 417 9.22 25.24 77.64
N GLN A 418 10.23 24.85 76.87
CA GLN A 418 11.14 23.76 77.25
C GLN A 418 12.39 24.24 78.00
N ARG A 419 12.59 25.56 78.13
CA ARG A 419 13.79 26.18 78.72
C ARG A 419 15.08 25.71 78.04
N GLY A 420 15.00 25.52 76.73
CA GLY A 420 16.15 25.19 75.90
C GLY A 420 17.17 26.31 75.81
N ASP A 421 18.29 26.02 75.17
CA ASP A 421 19.33 26.99 74.81
C ASP A 421 19.33 27.26 73.30
N GLU A 422 20.26 28.10 72.84
CA GLU A 422 20.39 28.43 71.42
C GLU A 422 20.59 27.18 70.54
N HIS A 423 21.32 26.17 71.04
CA HIS A 423 21.62 24.97 70.28
C HIS A 423 20.40 24.05 70.16
N SER A 424 19.66 23.84 71.25
CA SER A 424 18.41 23.08 71.21
C SER A 424 17.35 23.77 70.36
N ALA A 425 17.24 25.10 70.44
CA ALA A 425 16.27 25.88 69.67
C ALA A 425 16.57 25.81 68.17
N LYS A 426 17.84 25.89 67.77
CA LYS A 426 18.25 25.69 66.38
C LYS A 426 17.90 24.29 65.87
N LYS A 427 18.16 23.26 66.66
CA LYS A 427 17.83 21.87 66.30
C LYS A 427 16.32 21.65 66.20
N ALA A 428 15.54 22.26 67.09
CA ALA A 428 14.09 22.24 67.05
C ALA A 428 13.56 22.96 65.80
N MET A 429 14.12 24.11 65.44
CA MET A 429 13.81 24.83 64.21
C MET A 429 14.07 23.96 62.98
N GLU A 430 15.29 23.42 62.82
CA GLU A 430 15.65 22.56 61.67
C GLU A 430 14.70 21.37 61.55
N LYS A 431 14.40 20.68 62.66
CA LYS A 431 13.46 19.57 62.69
C LYS A 431 12.06 19.97 62.22
N ASN A 432 11.53 21.09 62.71
CA ASN A 432 10.17 21.52 62.38
C ASN A 432 10.07 22.07 60.95
N VAL A 433 11.07 22.81 60.47
CA VAL A 433 11.13 23.31 59.08
C VAL A 433 11.25 22.13 58.11
N ASN A 434 12.13 21.18 58.37
CA ASN A 434 12.23 19.97 57.53
C ASN A 434 10.93 19.18 57.56
N GLY A 435 10.31 19.02 58.73
CA GLY A 435 8.99 18.37 58.85
C GLY A 435 7.89 19.10 58.08
N TYR A 436 7.91 20.43 58.04
CA TYR A 436 7.00 21.26 57.25
C TYR A 436 7.22 21.05 55.75
N LEU A 437 8.47 21.12 55.27
CA LEU A 437 8.82 20.90 53.87
C LEU A 437 8.45 19.47 53.43
N ASP A 438 8.74 18.46 54.26
CA ASP A 438 8.36 17.07 54.02
C ASP A 438 6.84 16.90 53.89
N GLN A 439 6.04 17.53 54.76
CA GLN A 439 4.58 17.50 54.65
C GLN A 439 4.08 18.24 53.40
N LEU A 440 4.72 19.36 53.07
CA LEU A 440 4.39 20.13 51.89
C LEU A 440 4.60 19.30 50.63
N GLU A 441 5.77 18.66 50.49
CA GLU A 441 6.15 17.82 49.36
C GLU A 441 5.31 16.55 49.26
N LYS A 442 5.19 15.79 50.37
CA LYS A 442 4.57 14.45 50.34
C LYS A 442 3.05 14.47 50.37
N LYS A 443 2.42 15.55 50.84
CA LYS A 443 0.97 15.60 51.07
C LYS A 443 0.30 16.81 50.44
N THR A 444 0.72 18.02 50.82
CA THR A 444 -0.02 19.24 50.47
C THR A 444 0.07 19.56 48.98
N LEU A 445 1.27 19.50 48.38
CA LEU A 445 1.47 19.76 46.95
C LEU A 445 0.73 18.73 46.08
N PRO A 446 0.84 17.41 46.30
CA PRO A 446 0.06 16.42 45.56
C PRO A 446 -1.45 16.63 45.65
N GLU A 447 -1.98 16.96 46.83
CA GLU A 447 -3.41 17.23 47.01
C GLU A 447 -3.85 18.51 46.28
N ALA A 448 -3.05 19.58 46.38
CA ALA A 448 -3.31 20.85 45.70
C ALA A 448 -3.26 20.69 44.18
N THR A 449 -2.26 19.98 43.64
CA THR A 449 -2.15 19.65 42.22
C THR A 449 -3.36 18.86 41.76
N ARG A 450 -3.79 17.83 42.51
CA ARG A 450 -4.99 17.04 42.15
C ARG A 450 -6.26 17.90 42.10
N LYS A 451 -6.45 18.79 43.09
CA LYS A 451 -7.58 19.74 43.10
C LYS A 451 -7.51 20.73 41.93
N PHE A 452 -6.31 21.25 41.64
CA PHE A 452 -6.08 22.15 40.52
C PHE A 452 -6.42 21.47 39.19
N MET A 453 -5.88 20.27 38.95
CA MET A 453 -6.14 19.51 37.71
C MET A 453 -7.63 19.14 37.57
N ALA A 454 -8.30 18.74 38.65
CA ALA A 454 -9.76 18.50 38.62
C ALA A 454 -10.56 19.75 38.21
N ASN A 455 -10.11 20.94 38.64
CA ASN A 455 -10.73 22.21 38.23
C ASN A 455 -10.43 22.55 36.77
N VAL A 456 -9.22 22.29 36.30
CA VAL A 456 -8.83 22.46 34.88
C VAL A 456 -9.65 21.54 33.98
N GLU A 457 -9.79 20.26 34.33
CA GLU A 457 -10.63 19.30 33.59
C GLU A 457 -12.10 19.76 33.53
N LYS A 458 -12.64 20.22 34.67
CA LYS A 458 -14.01 20.74 34.74
C LYS A 458 -14.18 21.96 33.83
N ALA A 459 -13.22 22.88 33.81
CA ALA A 459 -13.25 24.06 32.96
C ALA A 459 -13.13 23.70 31.47
N ALA A 460 -12.25 22.77 31.11
CA ALA A 460 -12.09 22.30 29.74
C ALA A 460 -13.37 21.66 29.18
N ARG A 461 -14.07 20.84 29.99
CA ARG A 461 -15.37 20.26 29.62
C ARG A 461 -16.47 21.30 29.44
N ALA A 462 -16.43 22.39 30.22
CA ALA A 462 -17.43 23.46 30.12
C ALA A 462 -17.21 24.39 28.91
N GLY A 463 -15.98 24.50 28.41
CA GLY A 463 -15.62 25.37 27.28
C GLY A 463 -15.63 24.73 25.89
N GLY A 464 -15.85 23.42 25.79
CA GLY A 464 -15.85 22.67 24.54
C GLY A 464 -17.24 22.37 23.95
N GLY A 465 -18.28 23.09 24.39
CA GLY A 465 -19.67 22.97 23.91
C GLY A 465 -20.03 24.00 22.86
#